data_AF-A0A352KEK4-F1
#
_entry.id   AF-A0A352KEK4-F1
#
_cell.length_a   1.000
_cell.length_b   1.000
_cell.length_c   1.000
_cell.angle_alpha   90.00
_cell.angle_beta   90.00
_cell.angle_gamma   90.00
#
_symmetry.space_group_name_H-M   'P 1'
#
loop_
_entity.id
_entity.type
_entity.pdbx_description
1 polymer ?
#
loop_
_entity_poly.entity_id
_entity_poly.type
_entity_poly.pdbx_seq_one_letter_code
_entity_poly.pdbx_strand_id
1 'polypeptide(L)' 'IAGTPDWLAPGIACDLACAGVSPAEAAPAIRTVIGNAPVDLVIHEEQEERRRKLLIADMDST' A
#
# COMPACT_ATOMS: atom_id res chain seq x y z
N ILE A 1 5.71 8.26 12.43
CA ILE A 1 6.75 8.96 11.62
C ILE A 1 6.86 8.21 10.30
N ALA A 2 6.88 8.90 9.15
CA ALA A 2 7.02 8.26 7.84
C ALA A 2 8.50 8.14 7.44
N GLY A 3 8.89 6.99 6.88
CA GLY A 3 10.25 6.70 6.43
C GLY A 3 10.58 7.29 5.05
N THR A 4 11.73 6.89 4.50
CA THR A 4 12.07 7.20 3.09
C THR A 4 11.28 6.27 2.17
N PRO A 5 10.72 6.76 1.04
CA PRO A 5 10.01 5.91 0.09
C PRO A 5 10.94 4.86 -0.53
N ASP A 6 10.51 3.61 -0.48
CA ASP A 6 11.16 2.48 -1.15
C ASP A 6 10.51 2.29 -2.53
N TRP A 7 11.21 2.72 -3.59
CA TRP A 7 10.65 2.73 -4.93
C TRP A 7 10.64 1.33 -5.54
N LEU A 8 9.44 0.81 -5.74
CA LEU A 8 9.20 -0.47 -6.44
C LEU A 8 9.29 -0.28 -7.95
N ALA A 9 8.80 0.86 -8.43
CA ALA A 9 8.91 1.33 -9.80
C ALA A 9 9.00 2.87 -9.78
N PRO A 10 10.08 3.48 -10.30
CA PRO A 10 10.27 4.92 -10.22
C PRO A 10 9.09 5.71 -10.78
N GLY A 11 8.49 6.58 -9.96
CA GLY A 11 7.36 7.43 -10.33
C GLY A 11 6.02 6.70 -10.50
N ILE A 12 5.97 5.39 -10.26
CA ILE A 12 4.77 4.57 -10.46
C ILE A 12 4.30 3.95 -9.13
N ALA A 13 5.23 3.37 -8.35
CA ALA A 13 4.89 2.70 -7.11
C ALA A 13 6.04 2.76 -6.10
N CYS A 14 5.71 3.05 -4.85
CA CYS A 14 6.64 2.98 -3.73
C CYS A 14 5.92 2.52 -2.46
N ASP A 15 6.67 1.85 -1.59
CA ASP A 15 6.25 1.59 -0.23
C ASP A 15 6.75 2.70 0.69
N LEU A 16 5.94 3.07 1.69
CA LEU A 16 6.31 4.08 2.69
C LEU A 16 6.11 3.50 4.09
N ALA A 17 7.21 3.28 4.80
CA ALA A 17 7.15 2.77 6.16
C ALA A 17 6.51 3.81 7.09
N CYS A 18 5.47 3.39 7.81
CA CYS A 18 4.72 4.22 8.75
C CYS A 18 4.63 3.53 10.12
N ALA A 19 5.15 4.19 11.16
CA ALA A 19 5.11 3.66 12.52
C ALA A 19 4.19 4.50 13.43
N GLY A 20 3.55 3.82 14.39
CA GLY A 20 2.77 4.43 15.47
C GLY A 20 1.31 4.75 15.12
N VAL A 21 0.74 4.11 14.10
CA VAL A 21 -0.66 4.27 13.69
C VAL A 21 -1.20 2.93 13.22
N SER A 22 -2.47 2.63 13.54
CA SER A 22 -3.11 1.42 13.04
C SER A 22 -3.53 1.59 11.57
N PRO A 23 -3.63 0.51 10.77
CA PRO A 23 -4.12 0.59 9.40
C PRO A 23 -5.51 1.25 9.29
N ALA A 24 -6.40 0.97 10.26
CA ALA A 24 -7.75 1.51 10.30
C ALA A 24 -7.79 3.03 10.50
N GLU A 25 -6.85 3.59 11.26
CA GLU A 25 -6.72 5.03 11.46
C GLU A 25 -5.97 5.71 10.30
N ALA A 26 -4.95 5.04 9.75
CA ALA A 26 -4.12 5.59 8.68
C ALA A 26 -4.88 5.71 7.35
N ALA A 27 -5.67 4.70 6.97
CA ALA A 27 -6.37 4.66 5.69
C ALA A 27 -7.23 5.90 5.39
N PRO A 28 -8.14 6.36 6.27
CA PRO A 28 -8.94 7.55 6.00
C PRO A 28 -8.07 8.82 5.92
N ALA A 29 -7.09 8.99 6.80
CA ALA A 29 -6.20 10.15 6.78
C ALA A 29 -5.40 10.25 5.48
N ILE A 30 -4.85 9.11 5.01
CA ILE A 30 -4.09 9.05 3.76
C ILE A 30 -5.03 9.31 2.57
N ARG A 31 -6.23 8.74 2.55
CA ARG A 31 -7.21 9.01 1.47
C ARG A 31 -7.62 10.47 1.40
N THR A 32 -7.73 11.17 2.53
CA THR A 32 -7.97 12.62 2.53
C THR A 32 -6.85 13.39 1.83
N VAL A 33 -5.59 12.97 2.00
CA VAL A 33 -4.43 13.60 1.34
C VAL A 33 -4.34 13.25 -0.15
N ILE A 34 -4.59 11.99 -0.51
CA ILE A 34 -4.59 11.53 -1.92
C ILE A 34 -5.71 12.22 -2.72
N GLY A 35 -6.88 12.42 -2.10
CA GLY A 35 -8.03 13.03 -2.74
C GLY A 35 -8.48 12.22 -3.97
N ASN A 36 -8.57 12.90 -5.12
CA ASN A 36 -9.00 12.30 -6.39
C ASN A 36 -7.83 11.84 -7.28
N ALA A 37 -6.60 11.85 -6.76
CA ALA A 37 -5.47 11.35 -7.53
C ALA A 37 -5.69 9.86 -7.89
N PRO A 38 -5.34 9.42 -9.10
CA PRO A 38 -5.53 8.03 -9.55
C PRO A 38 -4.44 7.13 -8.95
N VAL A 39 -4.38 7.06 -7.62
CA VAL A 39 -3.39 6.29 -6.87
C VAL A 39 -4.12 5.30 -5.99
N ASP A 40 -3.78 4.03 -6.15
CA ASP A 40 -4.27 2.96 -5.27
C ASP A 40 -3.53 3.00 -3.94
N LEU A 41 -4.28 2.85 -2.84
CA LEU A 41 -3.75 2.77 -1.49
C LEU A 41 -3.90 1.35 -0.97
N VAL A 42 -2.76 0.73 -0.63
CA VAL A 42 -2.69 -0.55 0.06
C VAL A 42 -1.85 -0.37 1.32
N ILE A 43 -2.32 -0.90 2.44
CA ILE A 43 -1.60 -0.87 3.73
C ILE A 43 -1.34 -2.31 4.13
N HIS A 44 -0.08 -2.65 4.35
CA HIS A 44 0.35 -3.95 4.85
C HIS A 44 0.91 -3.81 6.27
N GLU A 45 0.73 -4.83 7.09
CA GLU A 45 1.42 -4.92 8.38
C GLU A 45 2.88 -5.35 8.18
N GLU A 46 3.77 -4.87 9.05
CA GLU A 46 5.23 -5.06 8.94
C GLU A 46 5.67 -6.52 8.83
N GLN A 47 4.86 -7.47 9.31
CA GLN A 47 5.19 -8.90 9.32
C GLN A 47 4.82 -9.65 8.03
N GLU A 48 4.17 -9.00 7.05
CA GLU A 48 3.91 -9.65 5.77
C GLU A 48 5.15 -9.56 4.85
N GLU A 49 5.84 -10.67 4.62
CA GLU A 49 6.82 -10.75 3.54
C GLU A 49 6.13 -10.40 2.21
N ARG A 50 6.55 -9.27 1.60
CA ARG A 50 6.00 -8.72 0.35
C ARG A 50 5.99 -9.72 -0.80
N ARG A 51 6.89 -10.71 -0.77
CA ARG A 51 6.99 -11.77 -1.78
C ARG A 51 6.17 -12.99 -1.37
N ARG A 52 4.85 -12.89 -1.53
CA ARG A 52 3.95 -14.04 -1.35
C ARG A 52 4.37 -15.16 -2.32
N LYS A 53 4.49 -16.39 -1.80
CA LYS A 53 4.97 -17.56 -2.55
C LYS A 53 3.98 -18.04 -3.62
N LEU A 54 2.71 -17.68 -3.49
CA LEU A 54 1.62 -18.09 -4.36
C LEU A 54 0.67 -16.92 -4.55
N LEU A 55 0.33 -16.64 -5.81
CA LEU A 55 -0.76 -15.74 -6.19
C LEU A 55 -1.81 -16.59 -6.90
N ILE A 56 -3.02 -16.60 -6.34
CA ILE A 56 -4.18 -17.22 -6.99
C ILE A 56 -5.01 -16.07 -7.53
N ALA A 57 -5.25 -16.08 -8.83
CA ALA A 57 -6.16 -15.17 -9.50
C ALA A 57 -7.30 -16.00 -10.08
N ASP A 58 -8.52 -15.57 -9.81
CA ASP A 58 -9.70 -16.12 -10.47
C ASP A 58 -9.74 -15.61 -11.93
N MET A 59 -10.21 -16.47 -12.84
CA MET A 59 -10.32 -16.20 -14.26
C MET A 59 -11.72 -16.54 -14.78
N ASP A 60 -12.75 -16.49 -13.95
CA ASP A 60 -14.12 -16.58 -14.44
C ASP A 60 -14.56 -15.24 -15.02
N SER A 61 -14.35 -15.10 -16.33
CA SER A 61 -14.96 -14.07 -17.17
C SER A 61 -16.27 -14.58 -17.75
N THR A 62 -17.37 -13.87 -17.55
CA THR A 62 -18.50 -13.84 -18.51
C THR A 62 -18.94 -12.40 -18.70
#